data_AF-A0A535C3V8-F1
#
_entry.id   AF-A0A535C3V8-F1
#
_cell.length_a   1.000
_cell.length_b   1.000
_cell.length_c   1.000
_cell.angle_alpha   90.00
_cell.angle_beta   90.00
_cell.angle_gamma   90.00
#
_symmetry.space_group_name_H-M   'P 1'
#
loop_
_entity.id
_entity.type
_entity.pdbx_description
1 polymer ?
#
loop_
_entity_poly.entity_id
_entity_poly.type
_entity_poly.pdbx_seq_one_letter_code
_entity_poly.pdbx_strand_id
1 'polypeptide(L)'
;MTRTMRKERRDVMKTMRVLLLLILAVALARSTAAEEPDAELIAKITGLKPDVKNGIAKISVPRGDLGAVIDGAKMQPFQGLTSWAAFQATGDKTIVMGDMTLTEPQVNHTMSAALDNGL
;
A
#
# COMPACT_ATOMS: atom_id res chain seq x y z
N MET A 1 -57.01 11.23 30.02
CA MET A 1 -55.62 11.72 29.86
C MET A 1 -54.56 10.60 29.70
N THR A 2 -54.93 9.32 29.81
CA THR A 2 -53.99 8.17 29.87
C THR A 2 -53.65 7.52 28.52
N ARG A 3 -54.46 7.77 27.47
CA ARG A 3 -54.30 7.12 26.15
C ARG A 3 -53.22 7.81 25.28
N THR A 4 -53.09 9.13 25.41
CA THR A 4 -52.13 9.95 24.67
C THR A 4 -50.69 9.67 25.12
N MET A 5 -50.45 9.61 26.43
CA MET A 5 -49.12 9.30 26.99
C MET A 5 -48.63 7.88 26.64
N ARG A 6 -49.55 6.91 26.42
CA ARG A 6 -49.20 5.54 25.99
C ARG A 6 -48.84 5.45 24.50
N LYS A 7 -49.29 6.42 23.69
CA LYS A 7 -48.94 6.51 22.26
C LYS A 7 -47.55 7.14 22.11
N GLU A 8 -47.32 8.24 22.80
CA GLU A 8 -46.04 8.96 22.84
C GLU A 8 -44.88 8.08 23.30
N ARG A 9 -45.05 7.32 24.40
CA ARG A 9 -44.03 6.36 24.86
C ARG A 9 -43.74 5.24 23.85
N ARG A 10 -44.74 4.82 23.07
CA ARG A 10 -44.54 3.82 22.00
C ARG A 10 -43.80 4.39 20.81
N ASP A 11 -44.09 5.64 20.44
CA ASP A 11 -43.43 6.31 19.33
C ASP A 11 -41.97 6.62 19.68
N VAL A 12 -41.69 7.12 20.89
CA VAL A 12 -40.32 7.29 21.41
C VAL A 12 -39.55 5.97 21.40
N MET A 13 -40.17 4.88 21.87
CA MET A 13 -39.50 3.58 21.94
C MET A 13 -39.28 2.95 20.55
N LYS A 14 -40.13 3.26 19.56
CA LYS A 14 -39.91 2.89 18.16
C LYS A 14 -38.76 3.69 17.56
N THR A 15 -38.74 5.01 17.73
CA THR A 15 -37.66 5.87 17.25
C THR A 15 -36.33 5.47 17.87
N MET A 16 -36.30 5.17 19.16
CA MET A 16 -35.10 4.72 19.86
C MET A 16 -34.61 3.36 19.36
N ARG A 17 -35.51 2.42 19.06
CA ARG A 17 -35.17 1.13 18.44
C ARG A 17 -34.65 1.31 17.02
N VAL A 18 -35.25 2.19 16.23
CA VAL A 18 -34.78 2.50 14.86
C VAL A 18 -33.39 3.14 14.90
N LEU A 19 -33.16 4.07 15.82
CA LEU A 19 -31.83 4.66 16.04
C LEU A 19 -30.81 3.60 16.48
N LEU A 20 -31.16 2.73 17.42
CA LEU A 20 -30.29 1.64 17.87
C LEU A 20 -29.96 0.67 16.74
N LEU A 21 -30.94 0.34 15.89
CA LEU A 21 -30.73 -0.53 14.72
C LEU A 21 -29.85 0.15 13.66
N LEU A 22 -30.01 1.46 13.44
CA LEU A 22 -29.16 2.23 12.53
C LEU A 22 -27.71 2.32 13.03
N ILE A 23 -27.51 2.57 14.33
CA ILE A 23 -26.17 2.59 14.94
C ILE A 23 -25.52 1.22 14.85
N LEU A 24 -26.26 0.14 15.12
CA LEU A 24 -25.77 -1.22 15.00
C LEU A 24 -25.43 -1.58 13.54
N ALA A 25 -26.24 -1.16 12.57
CA ALA A 25 -25.97 -1.36 11.15
C ALA A 25 -24.69 -0.64 10.69
N VAL A 26 -24.43 0.57 11.18
CA VAL A 26 -23.18 1.30 10.93
C VAL A 26 -21.99 0.63 11.61
N ALA A 27 -22.15 0.11 12.82
CA ALA A 27 -21.07 -0.59 13.54
C ALA A 27 -20.69 -1.93 12.89
N LEU A 28 -21.62 -2.59 12.19
CA LEU A 28 -21.35 -3.81 11.41
C LEU A 28 -20.81 -3.53 10.00
N ALA A 29 -20.85 -2.28 9.53
CA ALA A 29 -20.25 -1.90 8.26
C ALA A 29 -18.72 -1.88 8.41
N ARG A 30 -18.09 -3.05 8.29
CA ARG A 30 -16.63 -3.14 8.15
C ARG A 30 -16.27 -2.60 6.76
N SER A 31 -15.49 -1.52 6.73
CA SER A 31 -14.83 -1.07 5.50
C SER A 31 -13.91 -2.18 5.03
N THR A 32 -14.19 -2.79 3.87
CA THR A 32 -13.23 -3.62 3.15
C THR A 32 -12.26 -2.68 2.43
N ALA A 33 -11.48 -1.93 3.19
CA ALA A 33 -10.33 -1.24 2.60
C ALA A 33 -9.38 -2.32 2.08
N ALA A 34 -8.85 -2.13 0.87
CA ALA A 34 -7.78 -2.98 0.37
C ALA A 34 -6.67 -3.00 1.43
N GLU A 35 -6.20 -4.20 1.78
CA GLU A 35 -5.10 -4.37 2.72
C GLU A 35 -3.91 -3.54 2.19
N GLU A 36 -3.40 -2.63 3.02
CA GLU A 36 -2.27 -1.80 2.63
C GLU A 36 -0.97 -2.57 2.90
N PRO A 37 0.04 -2.45 2.01
CA PRO A 37 1.34 -3.04 2.26
C PRO A 37 1.98 -2.44 3.52
N ASP A 38 2.65 -3.28 4.31
CA ASP A 38 3.36 -2.85 5.53
C ASP A 38 4.57 -1.97 5.18
N ALA A 39 4.34 -0.66 5.12
CA ALA A 39 5.34 0.33 4.75
C ALA A 39 6.48 0.44 5.78
N GLU A 40 6.21 0.17 7.06
CA GLU A 40 7.24 0.20 8.11
C GLU A 40 8.19 -0.98 7.96
N LEU A 41 7.64 -2.18 7.69
CA LEU A 41 8.44 -3.36 7.41
C LEU A 41 9.29 -3.17 6.15
N ILE A 42 8.70 -2.66 5.07
CA ILE A 42 9.44 -2.35 3.82
C ILE A 42 10.58 -1.37 4.12
N ALA A 43 10.31 -0.30 4.89
CA ALA A 43 11.33 0.67 5.26
C ALA A 43 12.46 0.06 6.09
N LYS A 44 12.11 -0.82 7.03
CA LYS A 44 13.08 -1.50 7.90
C LYS A 44 13.97 -2.46 7.14
N ILE A 45 13.42 -3.24 6.20
CA ILE A 45 14.18 -4.24 5.43
C ILE A 45 15.05 -3.56 4.38
N THR A 46 14.51 -2.57 3.68
CA THR A 46 15.19 -1.95 2.52
C THR A 46 16.05 -0.75 2.90
N GLY A 47 15.84 -0.16 4.09
CA GLY A 47 16.46 1.10 4.51
C GLY A 47 15.94 2.33 3.76
N LEU A 48 14.90 2.17 2.94
CA LEU A 48 14.35 3.23 2.08
C LEU A 48 12.95 3.61 2.54
N LYS A 49 12.61 4.90 2.51
CA LYS A 49 11.25 5.35 2.81
C LYS A 49 10.32 5.05 1.61
N PRO A 50 9.28 4.22 1.76
CA PRO A 50 8.32 3.97 0.68
C PRO A 50 7.39 5.17 0.45
N ASP A 51 7.05 5.43 -0.82
CA ASP A 51 5.96 6.30 -1.23
C ASP A 51 4.68 5.46 -1.34
N VAL A 52 3.74 5.68 -0.41
CA VAL A 52 2.50 4.90 -0.32
C VAL A 52 1.37 5.70 -0.97
N LYS A 53 0.81 5.17 -2.06
CA LYS A 53 -0.31 5.79 -2.79
C LYS A 53 -1.24 4.70 -3.33
N ASN A 54 -2.55 4.89 -3.14
CA ASN A 54 -3.59 4.01 -3.69
C ASN A 54 -3.36 2.52 -3.34
N GLY A 55 -2.94 2.21 -2.11
CA GLY A 55 -2.67 0.84 -1.68
C GLY A 55 -1.39 0.22 -2.24
N ILE A 56 -0.50 1.01 -2.85
CA ILE A 56 0.80 0.59 -3.38
C ILE A 56 1.90 1.30 -2.61
N ALA A 57 2.85 0.55 -2.05
CA ALA A 57 4.07 1.10 -1.46
C ALA A 57 5.21 0.97 -2.46
N LYS A 58 5.77 2.09 -2.94
CA LYS A 58 6.88 2.10 -3.90
C LYS A 58 8.17 2.59 -3.26
N ILE A 59 9.25 1.87 -3.49
CA ILE A 59 10.63 2.32 -3.22
C ILE A 59 11.35 2.60 -4.55
N SER A 60 12.20 3.61 -4.56
CA SER A 60 12.99 3.99 -5.73
C SER A 60 14.43 4.25 -5.32
N VAL A 61 15.38 3.73 -6.11
CA VAL A 61 16.83 3.88 -5.92
C VAL A 61 17.43 4.51 -7.18
N PRO A 62 17.65 5.84 -7.16
CA PRO A 62 18.33 6.52 -8.26
C PRO A 62 19.80 6.05 -8.35
N ARG A 63 20.21 5.49 -9.49
CA ARG A 63 21.57 4.97 -9.73
C ARG A 63 22.53 6.06 -10.22
N GLY A 64 22.72 7.09 -9.39
CA GLY A 64 23.67 8.18 -9.66
C GLY A 64 25.13 7.75 -9.67
N ASP A 65 25.42 6.57 -9.13
CA ASP A 65 26.73 5.93 -9.08
C ASP A 65 27.21 5.43 -10.45
N LEU A 66 26.30 5.12 -11.38
CA LEU A 66 26.65 4.54 -12.68
C LEU A 66 27.45 5.50 -13.57
N GLY A 67 27.30 6.81 -13.37
CA GLY A 67 28.07 7.82 -14.09
C GLY A 67 28.00 7.73 -15.61
N ALA A 68 26.92 7.15 -16.17
CA ALA A 68 26.80 6.88 -17.60
C ALA A 68 26.91 8.18 -18.42
N VAL A 69 27.64 8.11 -19.53
CA VAL A 69 27.85 9.21 -20.46
C VAL A 69 27.39 8.77 -21.84
N ILE A 70 26.47 9.52 -22.45
CA ILE A 70 26.01 9.31 -23.82
C ILE A 70 26.35 10.58 -24.61
N ASP A 71 27.07 10.43 -25.72
CA ASP A 71 27.50 11.54 -26.58
C ASP A 71 28.19 12.69 -25.83
N GLY A 72 28.99 12.36 -24.81
CA GLY A 72 29.72 13.34 -23.99
C GLY A 72 28.87 14.01 -22.89
N ALA A 73 27.58 13.72 -22.79
CA ALA A 73 26.70 14.22 -21.73
C ALA A 73 26.49 13.18 -20.62
N LYS A 74 26.64 13.60 -19.36
CA LYS A 74 26.38 12.74 -18.19
C LYS A 74 24.89 12.55 -17.98
N MET A 75 24.43 11.31 -18.04
CA MET A 75 23.04 10.96 -17.73
C MET A 75 22.72 11.17 -16.27
N GLN A 76 21.50 11.64 -16.02
CA GLN A 76 20.93 11.80 -14.69
C GLN A 76 20.04 10.59 -14.33
N PRO A 77 19.90 10.22 -13.06
CA PRO A 77 19.11 9.05 -12.66
C PRO A 77 17.67 9.02 -13.17
N PHE A 78 17.00 10.16 -13.25
CA PHE A 78 15.62 10.26 -13.73
C PHE A 78 15.47 9.96 -15.24
N GLN A 79 16.58 9.90 -15.98
CA GLN A 79 16.60 9.58 -17.42
C GLN A 79 16.67 8.06 -17.68
N GLY A 80 16.11 7.24 -16.78
CA GLY A 80 16.05 5.78 -16.92
C GLY A 80 17.12 5.00 -16.13
N LEU A 81 17.90 5.67 -15.27
CA LEU A 81 18.87 5.01 -14.38
C LEU A 81 18.34 4.97 -12.95
N THR A 82 17.08 4.60 -12.76
CA THR A 82 16.46 4.47 -11.44
C THR A 82 15.85 3.10 -11.34
N SER A 83 16.28 2.31 -10.35
CA SER A 83 15.67 1.03 -10.02
C SER A 83 14.50 1.26 -9.06
N TRP A 84 13.43 0.48 -9.16
CA TRP A 84 12.33 0.57 -8.20
C TRP A 84 11.65 -0.78 -7.95
N ALA A 85 10.98 -0.87 -6.81
CA ALA A 85 10.07 -1.96 -6.47
C ALA A 85 8.79 -1.38 -5.87
N ALA A 86 7.64 -1.93 -6.25
CA ALA A 86 6.33 -1.55 -5.79
C ALA A 86 5.60 -2.78 -5.23
N PHE A 87 5.06 -2.63 -4.03
CA PHE A 87 4.40 -3.68 -3.28
C PHE A 87 2.91 -3.38 -3.17
N GLN A 88 2.09 -4.39 -3.39
CA GLN A 88 0.65 -4.33 -3.21
C GLN A 88 0.20 -5.57 -2.42
N ALA A 89 -0.48 -5.38 -1.30
CA ALA A 89 -1.04 -6.51 -0.57
C ALA A 89 -2.28 -7.04 -1.30
N THR A 90 -2.46 -8.35 -1.27
CA THR A 90 -3.55 -9.08 -1.93
C THR A 90 -3.94 -10.24 -1.04
N GLY A 91 -4.78 -9.95 -0.04
CA GLY A 91 -5.13 -10.90 1.02
C GLY A 91 -3.88 -11.36 1.77
N ASP A 92 -3.67 -12.67 1.85
CA ASP A 92 -2.52 -13.29 2.53
C ASP A 92 -1.19 -13.20 1.74
N LYS A 93 -1.19 -12.57 0.57
CA LYS A 93 -0.02 -12.45 -0.31
C LYS A 93 0.33 -11.00 -0.59
N THR A 94 1.54 -10.78 -1.09
CA THR A 94 1.97 -9.50 -1.62
C THR A 94 2.48 -9.70 -3.04
N ILE A 95 1.99 -8.88 -3.96
CA ILE A 95 2.51 -8.81 -5.32
C ILE A 95 3.61 -7.74 -5.31
N VAL A 96 4.74 -8.06 -5.91
CA VAL A 96 5.83 -7.12 -6.14
C VAL A 96 6.06 -6.96 -7.65
N MET A 97 6.19 -5.72 -8.08
CA MET A 97 6.63 -5.35 -9.43
C MET A 97 7.82 -4.42 -9.31
N GLY A 98 8.74 -4.47 -10.26
CA GLY A 98 9.90 -3.60 -10.22
C GLY A 98 10.72 -3.62 -11.49
N ASP A 99 11.63 -2.67 -11.59
CA ASP A 99 12.73 -2.69 -12.54
C ASP A 99 14.06 -2.48 -11.81
N MET A 100 15.11 -3.10 -12.34
CA MET A 100 16.46 -2.97 -11.81
C MET A 100 17.37 -2.47 -12.93
N THR A 101 18.01 -1.33 -12.71
CA THR A 101 19.07 -0.81 -13.57
C THR A 101 20.40 -1.31 -13.03
N LEU A 102 21.07 -2.19 -13.77
CA LEU A 102 22.28 -2.88 -13.32
C LEU A 102 23.43 -2.67 -14.31
N THR A 103 24.66 -2.72 -13.80
CA THR A 103 25.84 -2.94 -14.67
C THR A 103 25.92 -4.42 -15.04
N GLU A 104 26.63 -4.73 -16.12
CA GLU A 104 26.84 -6.13 -16.56
C GLU A 104 27.37 -7.05 -15.45
N PRO A 105 28.37 -6.66 -14.63
CA PRO A 105 28.82 -7.51 -13.51
C PRO A 105 27.77 -7.73 -12.43
N GLN A 106 26.79 -6.83 -12.27
CA GLN A 106 25.76 -6.93 -11.23
C GLN A 106 24.65 -7.92 -11.59
N VAL A 107 24.45 -8.21 -12.89
CA VAL A 107 23.30 -9.00 -13.37
C VAL A 107 23.22 -10.37 -12.69
N ASN A 108 24.29 -11.16 -12.70
CA ASN A 108 24.27 -12.51 -12.13
C ASN A 108 24.05 -12.49 -10.62
N HIS A 109 24.69 -11.56 -9.90
CA HIS A 109 24.51 -11.45 -8.45
C HIS A 109 23.07 -11.08 -8.08
N THR A 110 22.44 -10.17 -8.82
CA THR A 110 21.04 -9.81 -8.59
C THR A 110 20.10 -10.96 -8.92
N MET A 111 20.33 -11.68 -10.04
CA MET A 111 19.52 -12.84 -10.41
C MET A 111 19.62 -13.98 -9.40
N SER A 112 20.83 -14.31 -8.94
CA SER A 112 21.02 -15.31 -7.87
C SER A 112 20.29 -14.89 -6.59
N ALA A 113 20.42 -13.63 -6.17
CA ALA A 113 19.71 -13.15 -4.99
C ALA A 113 18.19 -13.26 -5.10
N ALA A 114 17.62 -13.02 -6.28
CA ALA A 114 16.18 -13.20 -6.52
C ALA A 114 15.78 -14.68 -6.43
N LEU A 115 16.45 -15.55 -7.20
CA LEU A 115 16.12 -16.98 -7.28
C LEU A 115 16.35 -17.71 -5.95
N ASP A 116 17.42 -17.40 -5.23
CA ASP A 116 17.72 -17.98 -3.92
C ASP A 116 16.67 -17.61 -2.85
N ASN A 117 15.94 -16.50 -3.05
CA ASN A 117 14.84 -16.07 -2.20
C ASN A 117 13.45 -16.40 -2.78
N GLY A 118 13.38 -17.18 -3.87
CA GLY A 118 12.13 -17.68 -4.44
C GLY A 118 11.35 -16.66 -5.27
N LEU A 119 12.04 -15.64 -5.81
CA LEU A 119 11.49 -14.69 -6.79
C LEU A 119 11.78 -15.13 -8.23
#